data_AF-A0A7C3GQN9-F1
#
_entry.id   AF-A0A7C3GQN9-F1
#
_cell.length_a   1.000
_cell.length_b   1.000
_cell.length_c   1.000
_cell.angle_alpha   90.00
_cell.angle_beta   90.00
_cell.angle_gamma   90.00
#
_symmetry.space_group_name_H-M   'P 1'
#
loop_
_entity.id
_entity.type
_entity.pdbx_description
1 polymer ?
#
loop_
_entity_poly.entity_id
_entity_poly.type
_entity_poly.pdbx_seq_one_letter_code
_entity_poly.pdbx_strand_id
1 'polypeptide(L)'
;AILLYGIWRAQRATRLFLLIYLLATVFGLMAGSYIFKPMYLGPHHIMVGSPAFILLLALGIWHMPMPTVGRLLALGLVLWAQGVSLRNFYFDSAYAKEDYRALVQFIEARAGEHDLVLYNDAILLPLQQHYQQRADLPFTASPMYPYSLDDARNPTVADVVAGFERVWFVPAHPSDGRDDAGVVEAALQEMGAVFLQQPFHGRNADVRVDGYAIGTQMAQLPDDAKLLANPMLPLAVRVSDVEWRSLWVELFWDGGMVSAETEITIQLRDTTNTVWSSYTSQFLAEASAPIVKTTHGLQLPLGLPPATYQLWINVGEWQQLTTVEIVASVSAETTPSPTGIMFENGIELVSVELAAETTFAGNPLPATLLWRIHDLQALPDSEFELTVLGSAGELRRDKQPLLADWVAAEKLTPNTLFAQQIGIYPRPDTAPDTYRLLWKLLQAGQPQVTAQGLDSAEMGRFSVLAWPFVSEIPAVDNLVDSVDNSFGDDITLQAFTISDNEPAAGEQLAITLYWQPLAQPAANWSVFVHLVQSATDQPLAQANGTPVNGLRPTKGWRPQEIISDEYQLQLPADLAAGSYQIYVGFFDTETFARYPVVVDGIAQPFDQLLLTTIQVR
;
A
#
# COMPACT_ATOMS: atom_id res chain seq x y z
N ALA A 1 25.82 -24.57 21.51
CA ALA A 1 26.13 -25.70 22.43
C ALA A 1 24.99 -26.71 22.54
N ILE A 2 23.78 -26.29 22.98
CA ILE A 2 22.60 -27.17 23.11
C ILE A 2 22.30 -27.93 21.80
N LEU A 3 22.27 -27.22 20.67
CA LEU A 3 21.99 -27.80 19.36
C LEU A 3 23.04 -28.85 18.93
N LEU A 4 24.34 -28.57 19.13
CA LEU A 4 25.42 -29.54 18.86
C LEU A 4 25.32 -30.78 19.75
N TYR A 5 24.88 -30.61 20.99
CA TYR A 5 24.65 -31.72 21.91
C TYR A 5 23.48 -32.61 21.46
N GLY A 6 22.40 -31.99 20.95
CA GLY A 6 21.27 -32.69 20.36
C GLY A 6 21.66 -33.52 19.14
N ILE A 7 22.49 -32.97 18.26
CA ILE A 7 23.05 -33.66 17.09
C ILE A 7 23.86 -34.90 17.51
N TRP A 8 24.70 -34.76 18.54
CA TRP A 8 25.59 -35.85 18.98
C TRP A 8 24.83 -37.00 19.65
N ARG A 9 23.76 -36.70 20.41
CA ARG A 9 22.95 -37.69 21.13
C ARG A 9 21.87 -38.36 20.31
N ALA A 10 21.44 -37.75 19.21
CA ALA A 10 20.44 -38.32 18.32
C ALA A 10 20.94 -39.63 17.68
N GLN A 11 20.02 -40.58 17.48
CA GLN A 11 20.30 -41.82 16.76
C GLN A 11 20.84 -41.52 15.36
N ARG A 12 21.66 -42.42 14.81
CA ARG A 12 22.37 -42.17 13.54
C ARG A 12 21.42 -41.80 12.39
N ALA A 13 20.27 -42.45 12.28
CA ALA A 13 19.28 -42.12 11.26
C ALA A 13 18.64 -40.75 11.50
N THR A 14 18.16 -40.48 12.73
CA THR A 14 17.51 -39.22 13.13
C THR A 14 18.43 -38.01 12.97
N ARG A 15 19.70 -38.12 13.42
CA ARG A 15 20.67 -37.03 13.28
C ARG A 15 20.96 -36.72 11.82
N LEU A 16 21.08 -37.76 10.97
CA LEU A 16 21.32 -37.59 9.54
C LEU A 16 20.12 -36.93 8.88
N PHE A 17 18.90 -37.39 9.17
CA PHE A 17 17.68 -36.79 8.63
C PHE A 17 17.53 -35.32 9.01
N LEU A 18 17.62 -34.98 10.30
CA LEU A 18 17.44 -33.60 10.76
C LEU A 18 18.56 -32.68 10.28
N LEU A 19 19.81 -33.17 10.20
CA LEU A 19 20.90 -32.40 9.61
C LEU A 19 20.71 -32.20 8.11
N ILE A 20 20.33 -33.25 7.37
CA ILE A 20 20.05 -33.13 5.94
C ILE A 20 18.91 -32.15 5.71
N TYR A 21 17.83 -32.21 6.49
CA TYR A 21 16.71 -31.28 6.34
C TYR A 21 17.14 -29.82 6.64
N LEU A 22 17.80 -29.59 7.77
CA LEU A 22 18.27 -28.25 8.14
C LEU A 22 19.26 -27.70 7.11
N LEU A 23 20.24 -28.51 6.69
CA LEU A 23 21.27 -28.13 5.74
C LEU A 23 20.73 -28.04 4.31
N ALA A 24 19.77 -28.88 3.90
CA ALA A 24 19.13 -28.79 2.60
C ALA A 24 18.31 -27.50 2.47
N THR A 25 17.75 -26.99 3.57
CA THR A 25 17.12 -25.66 3.54
C THR A 25 18.17 -24.58 3.24
N VAL A 26 19.30 -24.59 3.96
CA VAL A 26 20.37 -23.58 3.77
C VAL A 26 21.05 -23.72 2.41
N PHE A 27 21.57 -24.91 2.09
CA PHE A 27 22.26 -25.17 0.82
C PHE A 27 21.31 -25.17 -0.36
N GLY A 28 20.05 -25.59 -0.19
CA GLY A 28 19.03 -25.48 -1.21
C GLY A 28 18.70 -24.03 -1.52
N LEU A 29 18.64 -23.16 -0.50
CA LEU A 29 18.51 -21.72 -0.71
C LEU A 29 19.74 -21.11 -1.37
N MET A 30 20.95 -21.51 -0.99
CA MET A 30 22.18 -21.05 -1.65
C MET A 30 22.24 -21.51 -3.11
N ALA A 31 21.94 -22.78 -3.38
CA ALA A 31 21.92 -23.35 -4.73
C ALA A 31 20.81 -22.73 -5.58
N GLY A 32 19.59 -22.61 -5.04
CA GLY A 32 18.47 -21.93 -5.69
C GLY A 32 18.76 -20.45 -5.94
N SER A 33 19.46 -19.79 -5.02
CA SER A 33 19.92 -18.40 -5.21
C SER A 33 20.95 -18.26 -6.33
N TYR A 34 21.81 -19.26 -6.50
CA TYR A 34 22.79 -19.30 -7.57
C TYR A 34 22.16 -19.64 -8.93
N ILE A 35 21.12 -20.50 -8.95
CA ILE A 35 20.54 -21.05 -10.18
C ILE A 35 19.39 -20.18 -10.73
N PHE A 36 18.55 -19.62 -9.86
CA PHE A 36 17.32 -18.94 -10.27
C PHE A 36 17.36 -17.43 -10.03
N LYS A 37 17.35 -17.02 -8.77
CA LYS A 37 17.37 -15.61 -8.33
C LYS A 37 17.69 -15.54 -6.83
N PRO A 38 18.15 -14.43 -6.26
CA PRO A 38 18.44 -14.30 -4.83
C PRO A 38 17.24 -14.69 -3.93
N MET A 39 17.21 -15.93 -3.43
CA MET A 39 16.13 -16.45 -2.58
C MET A 39 16.36 -16.14 -1.09
N TYR A 40 17.57 -15.72 -0.72
CA TYR A 40 17.94 -15.42 0.66
C TYR A 40 17.33 -14.12 1.21
N LEU A 41 16.74 -13.28 0.36
CA LEU A 41 16.20 -11.97 0.74
C LEU A 41 14.89 -12.06 1.52
N GLY A 42 14.13 -13.15 1.36
CA GLY A 42 12.91 -13.39 2.12
C GLY A 42 13.18 -14.22 3.39
N PRO A 43 12.99 -13.68 4.62
CA PRO A 43 13.19 -14.44 5.84
C PRO A 43 12.24 -15.63 5.98
N HIS A 44 11.14 -15.67 5.22
CA HIS A 44 10.20 -16.80 5.22
C HIS A 44 10.80 -18.07 4.60
N HIS A 45 11.78 -17.97 3.70
CA HIS A 45 12.37 -19.15 3.07
C HIS A 45 13.16 -20.03 4.06
N ILE A 46 13.79 -19.43 5.07
CA ILE A 46 14.54 -20.17 6.09
C ILE A 46 13.61 -20.84 7.12
N MET A 47 12.34 -20.40 7.21
CA MET A 47 11.34 -20.99 8.11
C MET A 47 11.08 -22.46 7.78
N VAL A 48 11.28 -22.87 6.52
CA VAL A 48 11.16 -24.28 6.10
C VAL A 48 12.12 -25.18 6.87
N GLY A 49 13.27 -24.68 7.33
CA GLY A 49 14.24 -25.43 8.13
C GLY A 49 13.97 -25.40 9.64
N SER A 50 13.02 -24.57 10.09
CA SER A 50 12.73 -24.36 11.51
C SER A 50 12.27 -25.61 12.26
N PRO A 51 11.49 -26.56 11.68
CA PRO A 51 11.11 -27.79 12.39
C PRO A 51 12.34 -28.63 12.76
N ALA A 52 13.30 -28.77 11.84
CA ALA A 52 14.54 -29.52 12.10
C ALA A 52 15.38 -28.84 13.19
N PHE A 53 15.49 -27.51 13.15
CA PHE A 53 16.19 -26.71 14.15
C PHE A 53 15.57 -26.90 15.55
N ILE A 54 14.24 -26.77 15.66
CA ILE A 54 13.50 -26.90 16.92
C ILE A 54 13.65 -28.31 17.49
N LEU A 55 13.53 -29.35 16.65
CA LEU A 55 13.69 -30.75 17.08
C LEU A 55 15.12 -31.05 17.58
N LEU A 56 16.14 -30.54 16.90
CA LEU A 56 17.53 -30.68 17.36
C LEU A 56 17.79 -29.93 18.66
N LEU A 57 17.18 -28.75 18.84
CA LEU A 57 17.28 -27.97 20.05
C LEU A 57 16.57 -28.68 21.22
N ALA A 58 15.38 -29.23 20.99
CA ALA A 58 14.63 -30.04 21.95
C ALA A 58 15.40 -31.31 22.36
N LEU A 59 15.96 -32.05 21.39
CA LEU A 59 16.81 -33.21 21.66
C LEU A 59 18.06 -32.84 22.48
N GLY A 60 18.62 -31.66 22.21
CA GLY A 60 19.74 -31.09 22.95
C GLY A 60 19.42 -30.83 24.41
N ILE A 61 18.30 -30.16 24.69
CA ILE A 61 17.83 -29.91 26.05
C ILE A 61 17.49 -31.22 26.76
N TRP A 62 16.81 -32.14 26.07
CA TRP A 62 16.33 -33.40 26.65
C TRP A 62 17.46 -34.29 27.16
N HIS A 63 18.52 -34.46 26.36
CA HIS A 63 19.61 -35.38 26.66
C HIS A 63 20.77 -34.73 27.44
N MET A 64 20.76 -33.42 27.65
CA MET A 64 21.84 -32.71 28.33
C MET A 64 22.08 -33.33 29.72
N PRO A 65 23.34 -33.55 30.16
CA PRO A 65 23.65 -34.25 31.40
C PRO A 65 23.49 -33.29 32.59
N MET A 66 22.27 -32.82 32.80
CA MET A 66 21.87 -31.85 33.81
C MET A 66 20.61 -32.34 34.53
N PRO A 67 20.40 -31.98 35.81
CA PRO A 67 19.16 -32.29 36.52
C PRO A 67 17.96 -31.65 35.83
N THR A 68 16.75 -32.13 36.10
CA THR A 68 15.50 -31.59 35.51
C THR A 68 15.38 -30.08 35.68
N VAL A 69 15.78 -29.55 36.84
CA VAL A 69 15.83 -28.10 37.09
C VAL A 69 16.76 -27.39 36.09
N GLY A 70 17.94 -27.95 35.80
CA GLY A 70 18.87 -27.38 34.81
C GLY A 70 18.30 -27.39 33.38
N ARG A 71 17.56 -28.44 33.01
CA ARG A 71 16.86 -28.51 31.70
C ARG A 71 15.72 -27.49 31.59
N LEU A 72 14.95 -27.31 32.68
CA LEU A 72 13.90 -26.28 32.76
C LEU A 72 14.50 -24.87 32.68
N LEU A 73 15.64 -24.62 33.34
CA LEU A 73 16.36 -23.35 33.22
C LEU A 73 16.89 -23.11 31.79
N ALA A 74 17.42 -24.15 31.14
CA ALA A 74 17.87 -24.05 29.74
C ALA A 74 16.70 -23.75 28.78
N LEU A 75 15.56 -24.42 28.96
CA LEU A 75 14.33 -24.11 28.22
C LEU A 75 13.84 -22.69 28.52
N GLY A 76 13.81 -22.30 29.79
CA GLY A 76 13.43 -20.96 30.23
C GLY A 76 14.30 -19.88 29.61
N LEU A 77 15.61 -20.10 29.50
CA LEU A 77 16.53 -19.18 28.83
C LEU A 77 16.23 -19.04 27.33
N VAL A 78 15.93 -20.15 26.65
CA VAL A 78 15.56 -20.14 25.22
C VAL A 78 14.24 -19.38 25.03
N LEU A 79 13.23 -19.66 25.85
CA LEU A 79 11.94 -18.98 25.80
C LEU A 79 12.06 -17.50 26.16
N TRP A 80 12.91 -17.16 27.13
CA TRP A 80 13.19 -15.78 27.51
C TRP A 80 13.87 -15.02 26.37
N ALA A 81 14.89 -15.60 25.74
CA ALA A 81 15.54 -14.98 24.58
C ALA A 81 14.58 -14.80 23.40
N GLN A 82 13.70 -15.77 23.13
CA GLN A 82 12.62 -15.65 22.15
C GLN A 82 11.65 -14.53 22.52
N GLY A 83 11.24 -14.44 23.79
CA GLY A 83 10.35 -13.38 24.29
C GLY A 83 10.96 -11.99 24.17
N VAL A 84 12.25 -11.83 24.48
CA VAL A 84 12.99 -10.57 24.27
C VAL A 84 13.04 -10.23 22.79
N SER A 85 13.37 -11.20 21.92
CA SER A 85 13.39 -11.00 20.47
C SER A 85 12.02 -10.57 19.93
N LEU A 86 10.94 -11.19 20.42
CA LEU A 86 9.58 -10.89 19.98
C LEU A 86 9.12 -9.52 20.49
N ARG A 87 9.45 -9.18 21.75
CA ARG A 87 9.20 -7.84 22.30
C ARG A 87 9.90 -6.78 21.46
N ASN A 88 11.17 -6.98 21.14
CA ASN A 88 11.92 -6.04 20.30
C ASN A 88 11.29 -5.94 18.90
N PHE A 89 10.93 -7.07 18.28
CA PHE A 89 10.29 -7.07 16.96
C PHE A 89 8.98 -6.26 16.91
N TYR A 90 8.15 -6.32 17.97
CA TYR A 90 6.84 -5.64 17.99
C TYR A 90 6.86 -4.23 18.59
N PHE A 91 7.80 -3.90 19.47
CA PHE A 91 7.75 -2.68 20.28
C PHE A 91 8.98 -1.79 20.21
N ASP A 92 10.07 -2.25 19.59
CA ASP A 92 11.28 -1.45 19.43
C ASP A 92 11.34 -0.93 17.99
N SER A 93 11.35 0.40 17.85
CA SER A 93 11.38 1.09 16.56
C SER A 93 12.62 0.76 15.74
N ALA A 94 13.70 0.26 16.35
CA ALA A 94 14.86 -0.23 15.63
C ALA A 94 14.57 -1.50 14.78
N TYR A 95 13.45 -2.17 15.02
CA TYR A 95 13.04 -3.38 14.29
C TYR A 95 11.80 -3.16 13.42
N ALA A 96 11.29 -1.93 13.35
CA ALA A 96 10.14 -1.59 12.52
C ALA A 96 10.42 -1.87 11.03
N LYS A 97 9.33 -2.14 10.29
CA LYS A 97 9.39 -2.37 8.85
C LYS A 97 9.60 -1.05 8.10
N GLU A 98 10.03 -1.17 6.85
CA GLU A 98 10.15 -0.07 5.90
C GLU A 98 8.83 0.73 5.80
N ASP A 99 8.90 2.04 6.04
CA ASP A 99 7.72 2.93 6.06
C ASP A 99 7.39 3.49 4.67
N TYR A 100 7.05 2.57 3.76
CA TYR A 100 6.59 2.95 2.42
C TYR A 100 5.26 3.72 2.46
N ARG A 101 4.44 3.55 3.51
CA ARG A 101 3.19 4.31 3.65
C ARG A 101 3.47 5.79 3.80
N ALA A 102 4.36 6.18 4.72
CA ALA A 102 4.73 7.57 4.90
C ALA A 102 5.41 8.15 3.64
N LEU A 103 6.22 7.34 2.94
CA LEU A 103 6.84 7.74 1.68
C LEU A 103 5.79 8.09 0.61
N VAL A 104 4.80 7.22 0.37
CA VAL A 104 3.76 7.47 -0.64
C VAL A 104 2.93 8.69 -0.27
N GLN A 105 2.50 8.80 0.99
CA GLN A 105 1.74 9.96 1.46
C GLN A 105 2.54 11.26 1.38
N PHE A 106 3.84 11.21 1.60
CA PHE A 106 4.72 12.37 1.49
C PHE A 106 4.80 12.88 0.05
N ILE A 107 4.91 11.97 -0.92
CA ILE A 107 4.91 12.28 -2.35
C ILE A 107 3.55 12.85 -2.76
N GLU A 108 2.45 12.17 -2.46
CA GLU A 108 1.11 12.60 -2.88
C GLU A 108 0.71 13.97 -2.33
N ALA A 109 1.14 14.26 -1.10
CA ALA A 109 0.93 15.57 -0.47
C ALA A 109 1.72 16.71 -1.14
N ARG A 110 2.69 16.39 -2.01
CA ARG A 110 3.63 17.33 -2.66
C ARG A 110 3.69 17.20 -4.18
N ALA A 111 3.05 16.21 -4.78
CA ALA A 111 3.11 16.02 -6.21
C ALA A 111 2.15 16.99 -6.93
N GLY A 112 2.57 17.51 -8.08
CA GLY A 112 1.71 18.28 -9.00
C GLY A 112 1.03 17.38 -10.04
N GLU A 113 0.18 17.97 -10.89
CA GLU A 113 -0.51 17.26 -11.97
C GLU A 113 0.43 16.73 -13.07
N HIS A 114 1.62 17.31 -13.20
CA HIS A 114 2.61 16.97 -14.23
C HIS A 114 3.86 16.32 -13.63
N ASP A 115 3.69 15.62 -12.51
CA ASP A 115 4.75 14.89 -11.83
C ASP A 115 4.65 13.38 -12.10
N LEU A 116 5.78 12.69 -12.09
CA LEU A 116 5.88 11.24 -12.18
C LEU A 116 6.49 10.67 -10.91
N VAL A 117 5.92 9.59 -10.37
CA VAL A 117 6.63 8.76 -9.38
C VAL A 117 7.40 7.66 -10.10
N LEU A 118 8.73 7.66 -9.96
CA LEU A 118 9.60 6.71 -10.64
C LEU A 118 10.31 5.82 -9.61
N TYR A 119 10.05 4.52 -9.68
CA TYR A 119 10.74 3.52 -8.87
C TYR A 119 11.96 2.99 -9.61
N ASN A 120 13.10 2.88 -8.94
CA ASN A 120 14.23 2.12 -9.49
C ASN A 120 13.92 0.61 -9.47
N ASP A 121 13.33 0.10 -8.38
CA ASP A 121 12.89 -1.30 -8.28
C ASP A 121 11.39 -1.46 -8.57
N ALA A 122 11.08 -2.07 -9.73
CA ALA A 122 9.73 -2.41 -10.17
C ALA A 122 8.96 -3.34 -9.21
N ILE A 123 9.64 -4.09 -8.34
CA ILE A 123 9.00 -4.96 -7.33
C ILE A 123 8.24 -4.12 -6.29
N LEU A 124 8.55 -2.84 -6.16
CA LEU A 124 7.88 -1.93 -5.24
C LEU A 124 6.58 -1.32 -5.81
N LEU A 125 6.28 -1.49 -7.10
CA LEU A 125 5.05 -0.93 -7.71
C LEU A 125 3.74 -1.41 -7.04
N PRO A 126 3.59 -2.69 -6.63
CA PRO A 126 2.41 -3.11 -5.88
C PRO A 126 2.25 -2.42 -4.53
N LEU A 127 3.35 -1.97 -3.90
CA LEU A 127 3.28 -1.18 -2.66
C LEU A 127 2.76 0.22 -2.92
N GLN A 128 3.20 0.86 -4.02
CA GLN A 128 2.63 2.14 -4.47
C GLN A 128 1.12 2.00 -4.69
N GLN A 129 0.70 0.99 -5.46
CA GLN A 129 -0.73 0.71 -5.70
C GLN A 129 -1.53 0.50 -4.40
N HIS A 130 -0.93 -0.16 -3.41
CA HIS A 130 -1.59 -0.45 -2.15
C HIS A 130 -1.79 0.80 -1.26
N TYR A 131 -0.85 1.75 -1.29
CA TYR A 131 -0.88 2.94 -0.43
C TYR A 131 -1.36 4.22 -1.13
N GLN A 132 -1.43 4.22 -2.47
CA GLN A 132 -1.86 5.36 -3.27
C GLN A 132 -3.29 5.78 -2.93
N GLN A 133 -3.48 7.09 -2.83
CA GLN A 133 -4.79 7.73 -2.68
C GLN A 133 -5.10 8.70 -3.84
N ARG A 134 -4.07 9.16 -4.57
CA ARG A 134 -4.18 10.01 -5.76
C ARG A 134 -4.13 9.19 -7.04
N ALA A 135 -5.29 8.80 -7.56
CA ALA A 135 -5.39 8.04 -8.81
C ALA A 135 -4.88 8.82 -10.04
N ASP A 136 -4.81 10.15 -9.95
CA ASP A 136 -4.33 11.06 -10.98
C ASP A 136 -2.80 11.08 -11.11
N LEU A 137 -2.06 10.68 -10.07
CA LEU A 137 -0.61 10.72 -10.05
C LEU A 137 -0.02 9.48 -10.76
N PRO A 138 0.62 9.62 -11.93
CA PRO A 138 1.20 8.48 -12.62
C PRO A 138 2.44 7.98 -11.87
N PHE A 139 2.62 6.66 -11.91
CA PHE A 139 3.79 6.00 -11.35
C PHE A 139 4.25 4.86 -12.25
N THR A 140 5.56 4.64 -12.29
CA THR A 140 6.17 3.56 -13.08
C THR A 140 7.53 3.18 -12.49
N ALA A 141 8.21 2.21 -13.11
CA ALA A 141 9.56 1.84 -12.78
C ALA A 141 10.48 1.89 -14.00
N SER A 142 11.73 2.24 -13.76
CA SER A 142 12.81 2.12 -14.73
C SER A 142 14.02 1.54 -14.01
N PRO A 143 14.54 0.38 -14.41
CA PRO A 143 14.08 -0.44 -15.54
C PRO A 143 12.71 -1.11 -15.30
N MET A 144 11.94 -1.29 -16.38
CA MET A 144 10.65 -1.99 -16.33
C MET A 144 10.86 -3.50 -16.13
N TYR A 145 10.09 -4.12 -15.25
CA TYR A 145 10.10 -5.58 -15.12
C TYR A 145 9.49 -6.27 -16.36
N PRO A 146 10.11 -7.31 -16.95
CA PRO A 146 11.34 -8.01 -16.55
C PRO A 146 12.61 -7.55 -17.29
N TYR A 147 12.59 -6.42 -18.01
CA TYR A 147 13.69 -5.96 -18.85
C TYR A 147 14.83 -5.32 -18.04
N SER A 148 16.04 -5.31 -18.62
CA SER A 148 17.19 -4.54 -18.13
C SER A 148 17.30 -3.23 -18.91
N LEU A 149 18.09 -2.27 -18.41
CA LEU A 149 18.28 -0.97 -19.07
C LEU A 149 18.82 -1.08 -20.51
N ASP A 150 19.63 -2.10 -20.79
CA ASP A 150 20.22 -2.33 -22.11
C ASP A 150 19.26 -3.03 -23.11
N ASP A 151 18.08 -3.47 -22.66
CA ASP A 151 17.10 -4.12 -23.53
C ASP A 151 16.37 -3.07 -24.38
N ALA A 152 16.33 -3.27 -25.70
CA ALA A 152 15.70 -2.34 -26.63
C ALA A 152 14.18 -2.13 -26.39
N ARG A 153 13.53 -3.01 -25.61
CA ARG A 153 12.13 -2.88 -25.20
C ARG A 153 11.96 -2.04 -23.93
N ASN A 154 13.03 -1.85 -23.16
CA ASN A 154 13.00 -0.97 -22.02
C ASN A 154 13.13 0.48 -22.52
N PRO A 155 12.14 1.35 -22.28
CA PRO A 155 12.25 2.76 -22.65
C PRO A 155 13.44 3.40 -21.93
N THR A 156 14.10 4.36 -22.58
CA THR A 156 15.19 5.09 -21.91
C THR A 156 14.61 5.94 -20.78
N VAL A 157 15.43 6.30 -19.78
CA VAL A 157 14.97 7.18 -18.69
C VAL A 157 14.40 8.48 -19.26
N ALA A 158 15.02 9.02 -20.32
CA ALA A 158 14.52 10.21 -21.02
C ALA A 158 13.13 10.00 -21.64
N ASP A 159 12.85 8.83 -22.22
CA ASP A 159 11.52 8.51 -22.77
C ASP A 159 10.48 8.36 -21.66
N VAL A 160 10.85 7.73 -20.53
CA VAL A 160 9.95 7.50 -19.38
C VAL A 160 9.52 8.81 -18.75
N VAL A 161 10.43 9.78 -18.63
CA VAL A 161 10.17 11.05 -17.97
C VAL A 161 9.74 12.16 -18.93
N ALA A 162 9.67 11.87 -20.23
CA ALA A 162 9.25 12.83 -21.24
C ALA A 162 7.82 13.33 -20.97
N GLY A 163 7.64 14.66 -20.96
CA GLY A 163 6.34 15.30 -20.74
C GLY A 163 6.03 15.62 -19.28
N PHE A 164 6.86 15.16 -18.33
CA PHE A 164 6.74 15.51 -16.91
C PHE A 164 7.62 16.72 -16.55
N GLU A 165 7.16 17.54 -15.60
CA GLU A 165 7.94 18.66 -15.06
C GLU A 165 8.90 18.18 -13.98
N ARG A 166 8.47 17.21 -13.17
CA ARG A 166 9.24 16.66 -12.06
C ARG A 166 9.09 15.15 -11.92
N VAL A 167 10.11 14.55 -11.31
CA VAL A 167 10.16 13.12 -10.99
C VAL A 167 10.41 12.95 -9.50
N TRP A 168 9.52 12.21 -8.84
CA TRP A 168 9.70 11.70 -7.48
C TRP A 168 10.34 10.32 -7.57
N PHE A 169 11.67 10.29 -7.51
CA PHE A 169 12.45 9.08 -7.70
C PHE A 169 12.62 8.33 -6.38
N VAL A 170 12.27 7.05 -6.37
CA VAL A 170 12.51 6.12 -5.25
C VAL A 170 13.71 5.26 -5.61
N PRO A 171 14.91 5.57 -5.08
CA PRO A 171 16.19 5.01 -5.55
C PRO A 171 16.48 3.60 -5.03
N ALA A 172 15.50 2.93 -4.41
CA ALA A 172 15.66 1.59 -3.87
C ALA A 172 16.23 0.64 -4.94
N HIS A 173 17.44 0.14 -4.72
CA HIS A 173 18.17 -0.64 -5.72
C HIS A 173 17.48 -1.97 -6.04
N PRO A 174 17.32 -2.33 -7.33
CA PRO A 174 16.83 -3.63 -7.74
C PRO A 174 17.74 -4.76 -7.22
N SER A 175 17.14 -5.71 -6.51
CA SER A 175 17.89 -6.83 -5.90
C SER A 175 18.53 -7.80 -6.91
N ASP A 176 18.22 -7.67 -8.19
CA ASP A 176 18.75 -8.47 -9.29
C ASP A 176 19.82 -7.76 -10.15
N GLY A 177 20.27 -6.58 -9.71
CA GLY A 177 21.42 -5.88 -10.26
C GLY A 177 21.17 -5.16 -11.59
N ARG A 178 19.90 -5.01 -11.99
CA ARG A 178 19.54 -4.35 -13.26
C ARG A 178 19.88 -2.85 -13.33
N ASP A 179 20.22 -2.24 -12.21
CA ASP A 179 20.75 -0.87 -12.12
C ASP A 179 21.89 -0.75 -11.08
N ASP A 180 22.79 -1.75 -11.00
CA ASP A 180 23.93 -1.72 -10.05
C ASP A 180 24.87 -0.53 -10.28
N ALA A 181 24.89 0.01 -11.50
CA ALA A 181 25.70 1.17 -11.85
C ALA A 181 25.01 2.52 -11.53
N GLY A 182 23.78 2.52 -11.02
CA GLY A 182 23.02 3.73 -10.71
C GLY A 182 22.76 4.62 -11.93
N VAL A 183 22.55 4.00 -13.10
CA VAL A 183 22.37 4.68 -14.39
C VAL A 183 21.10 5.52 -14.37
N VAL A 184 20.04 5.05 -13.70
CA VAL A 184 18.78 5.80 -13.63
C VAL A 184 18.95 7.08 -12.82
N GLU A 185 19.56 6.97 -11.63
CA GLU A 185 19.84 8.13 -10.78
C GLU A 185 20.78 9.11 -11.48
N ALA A 186 21.85 8.62 -12.12
CA ALA A 186 22.79 9.44 -12.87
C ALA A 186 22.11 10.15 -14.05
N ALA A 187 21.25 9.47 -14.80
CA ALA A 187 20.51 10.08 -15.90
C ALA A 187 19.56 11.18 -15.40
N LEU A 188 18.86 10.96 -14.27
CA LEU A 188 18.02 12.00 -13.66
C LEU A 188 18.85 13.20 -13.18
N GLN A 189 20.04 12.98 -12.61
CA GLN A 189 20.98 14.03 -12.20
C GLN A 189 21.54 14.83 -13.39
N GLU A 190 21.71 14.19 -14.56
CA GLU A 190 22.14 14.87 -15.79
C GLU A 190 21.00 15.65 -16.45
N MET A 191 19.78 15.11 -16.44
CA MET A 191 18.61 15.72 -17.08
C MET A 191 17.98 16.84 -16.25
N GLY A 192 18.12 16.80 -14.93
CA GLY A 192 17.42 17.69 -14.04
C GLY A 192 18.16 17.97 -12.75
N ALA A 193 17.66 18.93 -11.98
CA ALA A 193 18.26 19.28 -10.71
C ALA A 193 17.49 18.67 -9.54
N VAL A 194 18.23 18.23 -8.53
CA VAL A 194 17.66 17.74 -7.28
C VAL A 194 17.13 18.93 -6.48
N PHE A 195 15.83 18.91 -6.16
CA PHE A 195 15.20 19.93 -5.30
C PHE A 195 14.85 19.40 -3.91
N LEU A 196 14.91 18.08 -3.70
CA LEU A 196 14.52 17.44 -2.45
C LEU A 196 15.18 16.07 -2.30
N GLN A 197 15.57 15.74 -1.07
CA GLN A 197 15.87 14.37 -0.66
C GLN A 197 15.24 14.14 0.71
N GLN A 198 14.35 13.16 0.83
CA GLN A 198 13.67 12.85 2.09
C GLN A 198 13.83 11.37 2.44
N PRO A 199 14.58 11.04 3.51
CA PRO A 199 14.65 9.69 4.03
C PRO A 199 13.42 9.37 4.90
N PHE A 200 13.06 8.09 4.94
CA PHE A 200 12.04 7.49 5.79
C PHE A 200 12.65 6.35 6.59
N HIS A 201 11.89 5.82 7.54
CA HIS A 201 12.34 4.67 8.31
C HIS A 201 12.49 3.44 7.38
N GLY A 202 13.71 2.93 7.28
CA GLY A 202 14.05 1.71 6.55
C GLY A 202 15.11 0.93 7.31
N ARG A 203 14.90 -0.38 7.46
CA ARG A 203 15.81 -1.23 8.23
C ARG A 203 16.89 -1.85 7.35
N ASN A 204 16.48 -2.47 6.25
CA ASN A 204 17.37 -3.19 5.34
C ASN A 204 17.32 -2.64 3.91
N ALA A 205 16.50 -1.61 3.67
CA ALA A 205 16.36 -0.94 2.39
C ALA A 205 16.52 0.56 2.59
N ASP A 206 17.08 1.22 1.57
CA ASP A 206 17.06 2.67 1.47
C ASP A 206 15.64 3.11 1.10
N VAL A 207 14.89 3.57 2.11
CA VAL A 207 13.54 4.11 1.91
C VAL A 207 13.67 5.61 1.90
N ARG A 208 13.89 6.18 0.72
CA ARG A 208 13.95 7.62 0.51
C ARG A 208 13.23 8.00 -0.78
N VAL A 209 12.94 9.30 -0.92
CA VAL A 209 12.53 9.88 -2.19
C VAL A 209 13.45 11.04 -2.54
N ASP A 210 13.92 11.05 -3.78
CA ASP A 210 14.72 12.10 -4.39
C ASP A 210 13.85 12.83 -5.44
N GLY A 211 13.66 14.13 -5.28
CA GLY A 211 12.87 14.96 -6.18
C GLY A 211 13.75 15.59 -7.24
N TYR A 212 13.48 15.30 -8.52
CA TYR A 212 14.17 15.89 -9.68
C TYR A 212 13.22 16.80 -10.44
N ALA A 213 13.70 17.98 -10.81
CA ALA A 213 13.02 18.86 -11.74
C ALA A 213 13.71 18.77 -13.11
N ILE A 214 12.99 18.24 -14.10
CA ILE A 214 13.53 17.71 -15.37
C ILE A 214 13.04 18.48 -16.60
N GLY A 215 12.12 19.43 -16.44
CA GLY A 215 11.54 20.17 -17.55
C GLY A 215 11.21 21.61 -17.21
N THR A 216 11.56 22.51 -18.13
CA THR A 216 11.01 23.86 -18.23
C THR A 216 10.12 23.90 -19.47
N GLN A 217 8.81 23.99 -19.31
CA GLN A 217 7.93 24.05 -20.48
C GLN A 217 7.96 25.44 -21.14
N MET A 218 8.07 25.46 -22.47
CA MET A 218 7.71 26.65 -23.25
C MET A 218 6.20 26.82 -23.16
N ALA A 219 5.74 27.90 -22.53
CA ALA A 219 4.32 28.16 -22.33
C ALA A 219 3.87 29.40 -23.12
N GLN A 220 2.70 29.33 -23.75
CA GLN A 220 1.92 30.53 -24.01
C GLN A 220 1.33 30.99 -22.68
N LEU A 221 1.23 32.30 -22.47
CA LEU A 221 0.56 32.87 -21.29
C LEU A 221 -0.88 32.37 -21.25
N PRO A 222 -1.30 31.65 -20.19
CA PRO A 222 -2.69 31.23 -20.02
C PRO A 222 -3.62 32.45 -19.93
N ASP A 223 -4.84 32.34 -20.44
CA ASP A 223 -5.84 33.43 -20.42
C ASP A 223 -6.25 33.82 -18.98
N ASP A 224 -6.15 32.89 -18.04
CA ASP A 224 -6.47 33.04 -16.62
C ASP A 224 -5.27 33.47 -15.75
N ALA A 225 -4.07 33.53 -16.33
CA ALA A 225 -2.88 33.96 -15.59
C ALA A 225 -2.92 35.48 -15.30
N LYS A 226 -2.63 35.84 -14.05
CA LYS A 226 -2.63 37.24 -13.63
C LYS A 226 -1.32 37.92 -14.05
N LEU A 227 -1.41 38.87 -14.98
CA LEU A 227 -0.27 39.70 -15.39
C LEU A 227 0.24 40.57 -14.24
N LEU A 228 1.57 40.64 -14.11
CA LEU A 228 2.24 41.48 -13.12
C LEU A 228 2.89 42.67 -13.83
N ALA A 229 2.73 43.87 -13.26
CA ALA A 229 3.22 45.11 -13.88
C ALA A 229 4.70 45.41 -13.59
N ASN A 230 5.39 44.55 -12.83
CA ASN A 230 6.75 44.81 -12.38
C ASN A 230 7.77 44.09 -13.28
N PRO A 231 8.69 44.82 -13.93
CA PRO A 231 9.75 44.21 -14.75
C PRO A 231 10.79 43.42 -13.95
N MET A 232 10.78 43.44 -12.61
CA MET A 232 11.63 42.59 -11.76
C MET A 232 10.89 41.33 -11.26
N LEU A 233 9.62 41.14 -11.65
CA LEU A 233 8.79 40.00 -11.30
C LEU A 233 8.59 39.07 -12.50
N PRO A 234 8.05 37.85 -12.28
CA PRO A 234 7.51 37.08 -13.37
C PRO A 234 6.44 37.90 -14.13
N LEU A 235 6.33 37.70 -15.44
CA LEU A 235 5.32 38.28 -16.32
C LEU A 235 3.90 37.99 -15.83
N ALA A 236 3.66 36.77 -15.34
CA ALA A 236 2.38 36.38 -14.76
C ALA A 236 2.53 35.32 -13.67
N VAL A 237 1.48 35.21 -12.86
CA VAL A 237 1.31 34.16 -11.86
C VAL A 237 -0.04 33.45 -12.07
N ARG A 238 -0.03 32.13 -11.99
CA ARG A 238 -1.23 31.30 -11.86
C ARG A 238 -1.09 30.47 -10.59
N VAL A 239 -2.17 30.38 -9.81
CA VAL A 239 -2.19 29.62 -8.56
C VAL A 239 -3.26 28.55 -8.71
N SER A 240 -2.92 27.29 -8.40
CA SER A 240 -3.88 26.20 -8.45
C SER A 240 -4.92 26.30 -7.34
N ASP A 241 -5.99 25.52 -7.46
CA ASP A 241 -6.79 25.16 -6.31
C ASP A 241 -5.94 24.40 -5.27
N VAL A 242 -6.39 24.44 -4.01
CA VAL A 242 -5.72 23.70 -2.93
C VAL A 242 -6.05 22.22 -3.08
N GLU A 243 -5.07 21.44 -3.49
CA GLU A 243 -5.19 19.99 -3.65
C GLU A 243 -4.21 19.29 -2.71
N TRP A 244 -4.68 18.26 -1.99
CA TRP A 244 -3.83 17.40 -1.16
C TRP A 244 -2.87 18.15 -0.20
N ARG A 245 -3.28 19.35 0.26
CA ARG A 245 -2.51 20.27 1.15
C ARG A 245 -1.26 20.87 0.50
N SER A 246 -1.24 20.94 -0.81
CA SER A 246 -0.28 21.72 -1.58
C SER A 246 -1.01 22.84 -2.31
N LEU A 247 -0.31 23.96 -2.42
CA LEU A 247 -0.70 25.08 -3.26
C LEU A 247 0.35 25.22 -4.35
N TRP A 248 -0.04 25.00 -5.60
CA TRP A 248 0.86 25.15 -6.74
C TRP A 248 0.88 26.58 -7.22
N VAL A 249 2.08 27.13 -7.37
CA VAL A 249 2.34 28.48 -7.88
C VAL A 249 3.12 28.35 -9.17
N GLU A 250 2.47 28.67 -10.28
CA GLU A 250 3.08 28.74 -11.58
C GLU A 250 3.51 30.18 -11.87
N LEU A 251 4.80 30.35 -12.16
CA LEU A 251 5.41 31.64 -12.47
C LEU A 251 5.87 31.63 -13.92
N PHE A 252 5.43 32.63 -14.68
CA PHE A 252 5.79 32.81 -16.08
C PHE A 252 6.79 33.94 -16.20
N TRP A 253 7.96 33.68 -16.76
CA TRP A 253 9.09 34.61 -16.83
C TRP A 253 9.42 34.96 -18.28
N ASP A 254 9.98 36.15 -18.50
CA ASP A 254 10.75 36.41 -19.72
C ASP A 254 12.09 35.67 -19.57
N GLY A 255 12.38 34.72 -20.46
CA GLY A 255 13.58 33.89 -20.32
C GLY A 255 14.88 34.68 -20.31
N GLY A 256 14.92 35.85 -20.96
CA GLY A 256 16.09 36.73 -20.96
C GLY A 256 16.46 37.31 -19.59
N MET A 257 15.60 37.17 -18.57
CA MET A 257 15.82 37.73 -17.23
C MET A 257 16.16 36.70 -16.15
N VAL A 258 16.23 35.41 -16.50
CA VAL A 258 16.38 34.33 -15.54
C VAL A 258 17.78 33.71 -15.63
N SER A 259 18.55 33.81 -14.54
CA SER A 259 19.84 33.11 -14.40
C SER A 259 19.71 31.92 -13.46
N ALA A 260 20.54 30.89 -13.65
CA ALA A 260 20.59 29.71 -12.78
C ALA A 260 20.97 30.04 -11.32
N GLU A 261 21.61 31.19 -11.06
CA GLU A 261 21.98 31.62 -9.71
C GLU A 261 20.85 32.38 -8.99
N THR A 262 19.75 32.68 -9.67
CA THR A 262 18.66 33.45 -9.07
C THR A 262 17.89 32.59 -8.07
N GLU A 263 17.94 32.97 -6.80
CA GLU A 263 17.17 32.33 -5.74
C GLU A 263 15.75 32.94 -5.69
N ILE A 264 14.76 32.06 -5.67
CA ILE A 264 13.36 32.39 -5.51
C ILE A 264 12.91 31.87 -4.16
N THR A 265 12.34 32.74 -3.33
CA THR A 265 11.60 32.29 -2.15
C THR A 265 10.14 32.68 -2.26
N ILE A 266 9.23 31.72 -2.15
CA ILE A 266 7.79 31.94 -2.11
C ILE A 266 7.30 31.71 -0.67
N GLN A 267 6.45 32.60 -0.17
CA GLN A 267 5.86 32.49 1.16
C GLN A 267 4.35 32.67 1.14
N LEU A 268 3.68 31.84 1.93
CA LEU A 268 2.30 32.07 2.33
C LEU A 268 2.30 32.82 3.65
N ARG A 269 1.71 34.02 3.67
CA ARG A 269 1.60 34.87 4.86
C ARG A 269 0.15 35.15 5.18
N ASP A 270 -0.19 35.28 6.46
CA ASP A 270 -1.51 35.82 6.83
C ASP A 270 -1.51 37.36 6.80
N THR A 271 -2.66 37.97 7.10
CA THR A 271 -2.82 39.43 7.15
C THR A 271 -1.98 40.11 8.23
N THR A 272 -1.40 39.36 9.17
CA THR A 272 -0.49 39.86 10.21
C THR A 272 0.98 39.71 9.82
N ASN A 273 1.28 39.28 8.59
CA ASN A 273 2.60 38.93 8.06
C ASN A 273 3.25 37.69 8.72
N THR A 274 2.51 36.86 9.43
CA THR A 274 3.03 35.59 9.94
C THR A 274 3.22 34.63 8.76
N VAL A 275 4.40 34.02 8.66
CA VAL A 275 4.73 33.06 7.59
C VAL A 275 4.22 31.67 7.97
N TRP A 276 3.31 31.13 7.18
CA TRP A 276 2.69 29.82 7.37
C TRP A 276 3.36 28.72 6.53
N SER A 277 3.84 29.09 5.35
CA SER A 277 4.62 28.20 4.49
C SER A 277 5.68 29.00 3.74
N SER A 278 6.82 28.37 3.48
CA SER A 278 7.92 28.95 2.73
C SER A 278 8.53 27.86 1.86
N TYR A 279 8.75 28.19 0.60
CA TYR A 279 9.46 27.35 -0.37
C TYR A 279 10.58 28.18 -0.99
N THR A 280 11.77 27.62 -1.05
CA THR A 280 12.94 28.27 -1.65
C THR A 280 13.55 27.34 -2.67
N SER A 281 13.82 27.88 -3.86
CA SER A 281 14.45 27.16 -4.97
C SER A 281 15.37 28.08 -5.76
N GLN A 282 16.28 27.51 -6.55
CA GLN A 282 17.04 28.22 -7.57
C GLN A 282 16.50 27.84 -8.96
N PHE A 283 16.76 28.69 -9.96
CA PHE A 283 16.50 28.28 -11.34
C PHE A 283 17.52 27.25 -11.80
N LEU A 284 17.06 26.26 -12.55
CA LEU A 284 17.85 25.07 -12.85
C LEU A 284 18.71 25.23 -14.11
N ALA A 285 18.35 26.18 -14.97
CA ALA A 285 19.10 26.51 -16.19
C ALA A 285 18.79 27.94 -16.64
N GLU A 286 19.73 28.55 -17.35
CA GLU A 286 19.44 29.74 -18.17
C GLU A 286 18.46 29.36 -19.27
N ALA A 287 17.38 30.11 -19.39
CA ALA A 287 16.33 29.82 -20.34
C ALA A 287 16.32 30.86 -21.46
N SER A 288 16.68 30.46 -22.68
CA SER A 288 16.73 31.35 -23.84
C SER A 288 15.38 31.53 -24.56
N ALA A 289 14.31 30.95 -24.02
CA ALA A 289 12.96 31.01 -24.58
C ALA A 289 12.25 32.34 -24.25
N PRO A 290 11.31 32.82 -25.08
CA PRO A 290 10.62 34.10 -24.85
C PRO A 290 9.71 34.09 -23.61
N ILE A 291 9.13 32.93 -23.25
CA ILE A 291 8.37 32.74 -22.01
C ILE A 291 8.75 31.40 -21.38
N VAL A 292 9.04 31.44 -20.09
CA VAL A 292 9.53 30.32 -19.29
C VAL A 292 8.58 30.08 -18.13
N LYS A 293 7.99 28.88 -18.04
CA LYS A 293 7.15 28.49 -16.91
C LYS A 293 8.00 27.79 -15.84
N THR A 294 7.86 28.19 -14.59
CA THR A 294 8.35 27.42 -13.42
C THR A 294 7.21 27.15 -12.46
N THR A 295 7.16 25.93 -11.92
CA THR A 295 6.09 25.46 -11.03
C THR A 295 6.67 25.22 -9.65
N HIS A 296 6.06 25.83 -8.63
CA HIS A 296 6.57 25.80 -7.26
C HIS A 296 5.48 25.29 -6.31
N GLY A 297 5.82 24.30 -5.50
CA GLY A 297 4.89 23.66 -4.57
C GLY A 297 5.03 24.22 -3.17
N LEU A 298 4.01 24.93 -2.72
CA LEU A 298 3.97 25.47 -1.37
C LEU A 298 3.18 24.53 -0.47
N GLN A 299 3.88 23.78 0.38
CA GLN A 299 3.24 22.86 1.31
C GLN A 299 2.42 23.65 2.33
N LEU A 300 1.12 23.39 2.40
CA LEU A 300 0.29 24.02 3.41
C LEU A 300 0.47 23.29 4.74
N PRO A 301 0.74 24.02 5.84
CA PRO A 301 0.89 23.41 7.15
C PRO A 301 -0.43 22.78 7.57
N LEU A 302 -0.31 21.74 8.39
CA LEU A 302 -1.47 21.13 9.02
C LEU A 302 -2.21 22.17 9.85
N GLY A 303 -3.49 22.33 9.54
CA GLY A 303 -4.39 23.26 10.20
C GLY A 303 -4.14 24.73 10.00
N LEU A 304 -3.69 25.06 8.79
CA LEU A 304 -3.87 26.36 8.18
C LEU A 304 -5.36 26.79 8.29
N PRO A 305 -5.68 27.86 9.06
CA PRO A 305 -7.05 28.33 9.22
C PRO A 305 -7.72 28.69 7.89
N PRO A 306 -9.04 28.52 7.75
CA PRO A 306 -9.78 29.08 6.63
C PRO A 306 -9.71 30.62 6.66
N ALA A 307 -9.02 31.21 5.70
CA ALA A 307 -8.81 32.65 5.62
C ALA A 307 -8.25 33.06 4.25
N THR A 308 -8.21 34.36 4.01
CA THR A 308 -7.44 34.92 2.89
C THR A 308 -5.97 35.08 3.30
N TYR A 309 -5.09 34.40 2.58
CA TYR A 309 -3.65 34.50 2.73
C TYR A 309 -3.05 35.34 1.61
N GLN A 310 -1.86 35.86 1.86
CA GLN A 310 -1.06 36.61 0.91
C GLN A 310 0.09 35.74 0.42
N LEU A 311 0.21 35.59 -0.89
CA LEU A 311 1.33 34.92 -1.51
C LEU A 311 2.41 35.95 -1.84
N TRP A 312 3.60 35.76 -1.29
CA TRP A 312 4.75 36.61 -1.45
C TRP A 312 5.87 35.89 -2.19
N ILE A 313 6.66 36.63 -2.94
CA ILE A 313 7.87 36.16 -3.60
C ILE A 313 9.05 37.05 -3.21
N ASN A 314 10.22 36.47 -3.06
CA ASN A 314 11.49 37.17 -2.97
C ASN A 314 12.37 36.76 -4.14
N VAL A 315 12.77 37.75 -4.94
CA VAL A 315 13.82 37.65 -5.94
C VAL A 315 14.70 38.87 -5.77
N GLY A 316 15.59 38.84 -4.77
CA GLY A 316 16.37 39.99 -4.30
C GLY A 316 15.59 40.96 -3.40
N GLU A 317 14.29 41.15 -3.62
CA GLU A 317 13.39 41.91 -2.76
C GLU A 317 12.02 41.23 -2.59
N TRP A 318 11.37 41.43 -1.44
CA TRP A 318 10.06 40.87 -1.14
C TRP A 318 8.92 41.64 -1.82
N GLN A 319 8.06 40.92 -2.54
CA GLN A 319 6.89 41.48 -3.20
C GLN A 319 5.68 40.55 -3.08
N GLN A 320 4.47 41.11 -3.03
CA GLN A 320 3.23 40.34 -2.99
C GLN A 320 2.77 39.99 -4.40
N LEU A 321 2.57 38.70 -4.69
CA LEU A 321 2.08 38.20 -5.98
C LEU A 321 0.55 38.32 -6.08
N THR A 322 -0.14 37.70 -5.14
CA THR A 322 -1.60 37.61 -5.11
C THR A 322 -2.12 37.26 -3.72
N THR A 323 -3.43 37.16 -3.58
CA THR A 323 -4.09 36.57 -2.41
C THR A 323 -4.63 35.21 -2.77
N VAL A 324 -4.61 34.29 -1.82
CA VAL A 324 -5.13 32.93 -1.97
C VAL A 324 -6.18 32.73 -0.89
N GLU A 325 -7.39 32.37 -1.29
CA GLU A 325 -8.43 32.02 -0.35
C GLU A 325 -8.29 30.55 0.02
N ILE A 326 -7.88 30.30 1.27
CA ILE A 326 -7.92 28.96 1.84
C ILE A 326 -9.31 28.80 2.41
N VAL A 327 -10.16 28.12 1.65
CA VAL A 327 -11.45 27.68 2.17
C VAL A 327 -11.20 26.51 3.11
N ALA A 328 -12.04 26.35 4.14
CA ALA A 328 -12.07 25.09 4.86
C ALA A 328 -12.30 24.01 3.80
N SER A 329 -11.40 23.03 3.70
CA SER A 329 -11.62 21.85 2.89
C SER A 329 -12.79 21.07 3.51
N VAL A 330 -14.00 21.55 3.26
CA VAL A 330 -15.24 20.82 3.39
C VAL A 330 -15.59 20.49 1.95
N SER A 331 -15.14 19.32 1.50
CA SER A 331 -15.72 18.78 0.27
C SER A 331 -17.17 18.43 0.58
N ALA A 332 -18.08 19.19 -0.01
CA ALA A 332 -19.52 18.97 -0.15
C ALA A 332 -20.38 18.83 1.13
N GLU A 333 -21.27 19.81 1.31
CA GLU A 333 -22.66 19.64 1.77
C GLU A 333 -22.97 18.73 2.97
N THR A 334 -22.15 18.73 4.01
CA THR A 334 -22.66 18.38 5.35
C THR A 334 -22.34 19.48 6.34
N THR A 335 -23.39 20.11 6.85
CA THR A 335 -23.30 21.03 7.98
C THR A 335 -22.64 20.26 9.14
N PRO A 336 -21.51 20.72 9.70
CA PRO A 336 -20.88 20.03 10.82
C PRO A 336 -21.91 19.88 11.96
N SER A 337 -22.09 18.66 12.45
CA SER A 337 -22.93 18.43 13.63
C SER A 337 -22.37 19.24 14.81
N PRO A 338 -23.20 19.89 15.64
CA PRO A 338 -22.79 21.08 16.41
C PRO A 338 -21.92 20.82 17.65
N THR A 339 -21.38 19.61 17.84
CA THR A 339 -20.59 19.27 19.03
C THR A 339 -19.49 18.29 18.65
N GLY A 340 -18.28 18.83 18.45
CA GLY A 340 -17.04 18.04 18.46
C GLY A 340 -16.87 17.30 19.79
N ILE A 341 -16.02 16.27 19.82
CA ILE A 341 -15.62 15.60 21.05
C ILE A 341 -14.43 16.36 21.62
N MET A 342 -14.67 17.15 22.66
CA MET A 342 -13.62 17.81 23.43
C MET A 342 -13.06 16.86 24.48
N PHE A 343 -11.74 16.66 24.49
CA PHE A 343 -11.03 15.91 25.52
C PHE A 343 -10.45 16.87 26.58
N GLU A 344 -10.36 16.42 27.84
CA GLU A 344 -9.91 17.28 28.95
C GLU A 344 -8.48 17.81 28.78
N ASN A 345 -7.64 17.11 28.01
CA ASN A 345 -6.29 17.55 27.70
C ASN A 345 -6.24 18.66 26.62
N GLY A 346 -7.38 19.16 26.14
CA GLY A 346 -7.41 20.26 25.18
C GLY A 346 -7.23 19.83 23.72
N ILE A 347 -7.38 18.55 23.40
CA ILE A 347 -7.53 18.07 22.03
C ILE A 347 -9.02 17.90 21.74
N GLU A 348 -9.47 18.27 20.55
CA GLU A 348 -10.86 18.18 20.12
C GLU A 348 -10.93 17.41 18.79
N LEU A 349 -11.77 16.38 18.72
CA LEU A 349 -12.21 15.80 17.45
C LEU A 349 -13.43 16.60 16.97
N VAL A 350 -13.20 17.51 16.04
CA VAL A 350 -14.21 18.48 15.56
C VAL A 350 -15.26 17.79 14.69
N SER A 351 -14.81 16.98 13.73
CA SER A 351 -15.71 16.23 12.85
C SER A 351 -15.08 14.91 12.39
N VAL A 352 -15.97 13.99 11.99
CA VAL A 352 -15.65 12.74 11.29
C VAL A 352 -16.52 12.71 10.04
N GLU A 353 -15.89 12.84 8.88
CA GLU A 353 -16.55 12.83 7.59
C GLU A 353 -16.25 11.51 6.90
N LEU A 354 -17.29 10.70 6.69
CA LEU A 354 -17.19 9.44 5.96
C LEU A 354 -17.42 9.70 4.48
N ALA A 355 -16.63 9.07 3.62
CA ALA A 355 -16.81 9.20 2.17
C ALA A 355 -18.18 8.68 1.68
N ALA A 356 -18.82 7.82 2.47
CA ALA A 356 -20.18 7.34 2.26
C ALA A 356 -20.83 6.92 3.58
N GLU A 357 -22.16 6.99 3.66
CA GLU A 357 -22.94 6.47 4.81
C GLU A 357 -23.08 4.94 4.77
N THR A 358 -22.80 4.32 3.62
CA THR A 358 -22.93 2.90 3.40
C THR A 358 -21.71 2.34 2.67
N THR A 359 -21.31 1.11 2.99
CA THR A 359 -20.26 0.37 2.28
C THR A 359 -20.62 -1.11 2.21
N PHE A 360 -19.91 -1.89 1.39
CA PHE A 360 -19.99 -3.35 1.44
C PHE A 360 -18.87 -3.91 2.32
N ALA A 361 -19.09 -5.09 2.89
CA ALA A 361 -18.03 -5.83 3.57
C ALA A 361 -16.88 -6.09 2.59
N GLY A 362 -15.65 -5.82 3.02
CA GLY A 362 -14.44 -5.90 2.18
C GLY A 362 -14.10 -4.62 1.43
N ASN A 363 -14.97 -3.61 1.40
CA ASN A 363 -14.67 -2.33 0.78
C ASN A 363 -14.18 -1.33 1.84
N PRO A 364 -12.97 -0.76 1.69
CA PRO A 364 -12.52 0.30 2.59
C PRO A 364 -13.47 1.50 2.47
N LEU A 365 -13.81 2.07 3.63
CA LEU A 365 -14.57 3.30 3.76
C LEU A 365 -13.59 4.40 4.21
N PRO A 366 -13.15 5.27 3.29
CA PRO A 366 -12.32 6.42 3.65
C PRO A 366 -13.06 7.34 4.62
N ALA A 367 -12.34 7.88 5.59
CA ALA A 367 -12.84 8.86 6.54
C ALA A 367 -11.82 9.98 6.74
N THR A 368 -12.31 11.22 6.80
CA THR A 368 -11.53 12.40 7.15
C THR A 368 -11.89 12.82 8.57
N LEU A 369 -10.90 12.85 9.46
CA LEU A 369 -11.01 13.32 10.83
C LEU A 369 -10.51 14.74 10.89
N LEU A 370 -11.31 15.67 11.40
CA LEU A 370 -10.86 17.03 11.66
C LEU A 370 -10.55 17.18 13.14
N TRP A 371 -9.29 17.43 13.46
CA TRP A 371 -8.83 17.63 14.83
C TRP A 371 -8.52 19.10 15.08
N ARG A 372 -8.79 19.58 16.31
CA ARG A 372 -8.35 20.88 16.80
C ARG A 372 -7.52 20.70 18.06
N ILE A 373 -6.34 21.32 18.10
CA ILE A 373 -5.45 21.25 19.27
C ILE A 373 -5.47 22.59 19.99
N HIS A 374 -6.16 22.68 21.12
CA HIS A 374 -6.21 23.89 21.95
C HIS A 374 -4.96 24.01 22.84
N ASP A 375 -4.48 22.90 23.39
CA ASP A 375 -3.25 22.83 24.20
C ASP A 375 -2.19 21.96 23.54
N LEU A 376 -1.12 22.58 23.05
CA LEU A 376 -0.01 21.89 22.40
C LEU A 376 0.78 20.99 23.37
N GLN A 377 0.71 21.22 24.68
CA GLN A 377 1.37 20.36 25.68
C GLN A 377 0.75 18.96 25.74
N ALA A 378 -0.46 18.81 25.19
CA ALA A 378 -1.14 17.52 25.13
C ALA A 378 -0.64 16.61 24.01
N LEU A 379 0.04 17.15 22.99
CA LEU A 379 0.41 16.42 21.78
C LEU A 379 1.43 15.28 21.95
N PRO A 380 2.49 15.41 22.78
CA PRO A 380 3.49 14.35 22.91
C PRO A 380 2.84 13.03 23.34
N ASP A 381 3.23 11.95 22.66
CA ASP A 381 2.70 10.59 22.89
C ASP A 381 1.17 10.48 22.83
N SER A 382 0.52 11.37 22.06
CA SER A 382 -0.92 11.30 21.81
C SER A 382 -1.26 10.32 20.69
N GLU A 383 -2.21 9.46 20.98
CA GLU A 383 -2.78 8.48 20.05
C GLU A 383 -4.30 8.57 20.11
N PHE A 384 -4.97 8.21 19.02
CA PHE A 384 -6.40 7.94 19.05
C PHE A 384 -6.67 6.46 18.81
N GLU A 385 -7.74 5.98 19.42
CA GLU A 385 -8.27 4.63 19.23
C GLU A 385 -9.68 4.75 18.66
N LEU A 386 -9.89 4.11 17.51
CA LEU A 386 -11.19 3.94 16.87
C LEU A 386 -11.72 2.54 17.22
N THR A 387 -12.89 2.49 17.85
CA THR A 387 -13.66 1.26 18.04
C THR A 387 -14.90 1.29 17.16
N VAL A 388 -15.06 0.25 16.33
CA VAL A 388 -16.22 0.07 15.45
C VAL A 388 -17.16 -0.94 16.13
N LEU A 389 -18.35 -0.49 16.52
CA LEU A 389 -19.30 -1.26 17.32
C LEU A 389 -20.59 -1.51 16.53
N GLY A 390 -20.94 -2.79 16.33
CA GLY A 390 -22.23 -3.21 15.76
C GLY A 390 -23.17 -3.78 16.83
N SER A 391 -24.34 -4.25 16.43
CA SER A 391 -25.31 -4.92 17.31
C SER A 391 -24.78 -6.23 17.90
N ALA A 392 -23.91 -6.93 17.19
CA ALA A 392 -23.25 -8.17 17.63
C ALA A 392 -22.04 -7.93 18.55
N GLY A 393 -21.65 -6.67 18.79
CA GLY A 393 -20.51 -6.30 19.61
C GLY A 393 -19.40 -5.57 18.83
N GLU A 394 -18.19 -5.59 19.38
CA GLU A 394 -17.02 -4.92 18.80
C GLU A 394 -16.57 -5.66 17.53
N LEU A 395 -16.58 -4.95 16.41
CA LEU A 395 -16.07 -5.44 15.13
C LEU A 395 -14.54 -5.32 15.09
N ARG A 396 -14.06 -4.13 15.47
CA ARG A 396 -12.67 -3.75 15.30
C ARG A 396 -12.30 -2.66 16.29
N ARG A 397 -11.04 -2.70 16.69
CA ARG A 397 -10.36 -1.64 17.42
C ARG A 397 -9.04 -1.37 16.75
N ASP A 398 -8.77 -0.11 16.43
CA ASP A 398 -7.55 0.33 15.77
C ASP A 398 -6.97 1.53 16.50
N LYS A 399 -5.65 1.57 16.65
CA LYS A 399 -4.92 2.61 17.37
C LYS A 399 -3.89 3.22 16.44
N GLN A 400 -3.85 4.54 16.40
CA GLN A 400 -2.93 5.29 15.55
C GLN A 400 -2.39 6.54 16.27
N PRO A 401 -1.17 6.99 15.94
CA PRO A 401 -0.67 8.25 16.45
C PRO A 401 -1.53 9.41 15.95
N LEU A 402 -1.76 10.40 16.81
CA LEU A 402 -2.59 11.56 16.50
C LEU A 402 -1.96 12.43 15.39
N LEU A 403 -0.65 12.61 15.45
CA LEU A 403 0.14 13.28 14.43
C LEU A 403 1.03 12.25 13.73
N ALA A 404 1.17 12.37 12.41
CA ALA A 404 2.16 11.59 11.69
C ALA A 404 3.58 12.07 12.02
N ASP A 405 4.57 11.17 11.97
CA ASP A 405 5.94 11.44 12.41
C ASP A 405 6.64 12.56 11.61
N TRP A 406 6.18 12.83 10.38
CA TRP A 406 6.70 13.91 9.55
C TRP A 406 6.12 15.30 9.91
N VAL A 407 5.14 15.35 10.81
CA VAL A 407 4.55 16.61 11.29
C VAL A 407 5.43 17.15 12.42
N ALA A 408 6.12 18.25 12.14
CA ALA A 408 6.88 18.97 13.16
C ALA A 408 5.92 19.61 14.18
N ALA A 409 5.65 18.92 15.29
CA ALA A 409 4.71 19.36 16.33
C ALA A 409 5.06 20.76 16.88
N GLU A 410 6.34 21.12 16.89
CA GLU A 410 6.84 22.46 17.26
C GLU A 410 6.38 23.61 16.35
N LYS A 411 5.89 23.30 15.14
CA LYS A 411 5.36 24.30 14.20
C LYS A 411 3.86 24.56 14.37
N LEU A 412 3.19 23.78 15.23
CA LEU A 412 1.76 23.95 15.49
C LEU A 412 1.53 25.14 16.42
N THR A 413 0.40 25.83 16.26
CA THR A 413 -0.05 26.90 17.15
C THR A 413 -1.30 26.49 17.93
N PRO A 414 -1.63 27.10 19.07
CA PRO A 414 -2.90 26.83 19.75
C PRO A 414 -4.09 27.05 18.81
N ASN A 415 -5.07 26.16 18.87
CA ASN A 415 -6.24 26.05 17.99
C ASN A 415 -5.96 25.57 16.56
N THR A 416 -4.79 24.97 16.29
CA THR A 416 -4.50 24.39 14.97
C THR A 416 -5.52 23.32 14.59
N LEU A 417 -6.07 23.41 13.38
CA LEU A 417 -7.15 22.57 12.84
C LEU A 417 -6.67 21.58 11.77
N PHE A 418 -6.14 20.41 12.10
CA PHE A 418 -5.61 19.53 11.07
C PHE A 418 -6.58 18.41 10.68
N ALA A 419 -6.63 18.12 9.38
CA ALA A 419 -7.34 16.95 8.89
C ALA A 419 -6.42 15.71 8.97
N GLN A 420 -6.99 14.53 9.16
CA GLN A 420 -6.31 13.24 9.09
C GLN A 420 -7.19 12.28 8.32
N GLN A 421 -6.64 11.65 7.28
CA GLN A 421 -7.38 10.65 6.52
C GLN A 421 -7.05 9.25 7.03
N ILE A 422 -8.09 8.46 7.28
CA ILE A 422 -7.98 7.06 7.67
C ILE A 422 -8.88 6.20 6.77
N GLY A 423 -8.57 4.91 6.69
CA GLY A 423 -9.44 3.92 6.07
C GLY A 423 -10.12 3.04 7.11
N ILE A 424 -11.44 3.08 7.19
CA ILE A 424 -12.22 2.13 7.97
C ILE A 424 -12.46 0.92 7.07
N TYR A 425 -11.85 -0.22 7.36
CA TYR A 425 -12.03 -1.44 6.56
C TYR A 425 -12.91 -2.43 7.31
N PRO A 426 -14.22 -2.55 6.96
CA PRO A 426 -15.05 -3.66 7.39
C PRO A 426 -14.53 -4.90 6.68
N ARG A 427 -14.12 -5.90 7.46
CA ARG A 427 -13.62 -7.15 6.89
C ARG A 427 -14.68 -7.79 5.99
N PRO A 428 -14.28 -8.58 4.99
CA PRO A 428 -15.23 -9.22 4.08
C PRO A 428 -16.27 -10.16 4.75
N ASP A 429 -16.00 -10.64 5.97
CA ASP A 429 -16.91 -11.44 6.80
C ASP A 429 -17.78 -10.58 7.75
N THR A 430 -17.69 -9.25 7.65
CA THR A 430 -18.49 -8.33 8.45
C THR A 430 -19.97 -8.51 8.13
N ALA A 431 -20.77 -8.74 9.17
CA ALA A 431 -22.21 -8.87 9.02
C ALA A 431 -22.83 -7.54 8.53
N PRO A 432 -23.88 -7.60 7.69
CA PRO A 432 -24.67 -6.41 7.38
C PRO A 432 -25.32 -5.86 8.65
N ASP A 433 -24.98 -4.62 8.99
CA ASP A 433 -25.46 -3.93 10.20
C ASP A 433 -25.14 -2.43 10.11
N THR A 434 -25.72 -1.64 11.01
CA THR A 434 -25.31 -0.26 11.25
C THR A 434 -24.27 -0.21 12.37
N TYR A 435 -23.08 0.26 12.02
CA TYR A 435 -21.93 0.36 12.91
C TYR A 435 -21.78 1.79 13.43
N ARG A 436 -21.46 1.88 14.74
CA ARG A 436 -21.15 3.13 15.45
C ARG A 436 -19.65 3.28 15.59
N LEU A 437 -19.15 4.50 15.43
CA LEU A 437 -17.74 4.83 15.60
C LEU A 437 -17.53 5.46 16.97
N LEU A 438 -16.79 4.76 17.82
CA LEU A 438 -16.41 5.23 19.15
C LEU A 438 -14.95 5.66 19.13
N TRP A 439 -14.70 6.89 19.56
CA TRP A 439 -13.39 7.53 19.55
C TRP A 439 -12.89 7.68 20.96
N LYS A 440 -11.63 7.32 21.15
CA LYS A 440 -10.91 7.43 22.41
C LYS A 440 -9.58 8.10 22.16
N LEU A 441 -9.23 9.08 22.99
CA LEU A 441 -7.92 9.70 22.98
C LEU A 441 -7.06 9.10 24.09
N LEU A 442 -5.79 8.90 23.80
CA LEU A 442 -4.80 8.34 24.70
C LEU A 442 -3.60 9.27 24.74
N GLN A 443 -3.04 9.48 25.92
CA GLN A 443 -1.80 10.23 26.11
C GLN A 443 -0.86 9.38 26.94
N ALA A 444 0.34 9.08 26.42
CA ALA A 444 1.28 8.14 27.02
C ALA A 444 0.61 6.80 27.40
N GLY A 445 -0.30 6.33 26.53
CA GLY A 445 -1.07 5.09 26.70
C GLY A 445 -2.23 5.16 27.70
N GLN A 446 -2.47 6.30 28.36
CA GLN A 446 -3.58 6.47 29.32
C GLN A 446 -4.81 7.13 28.67
N PRO A 447 -6.04 6.65 28.94
CA PRO A 447 -7.27 7.27 28.44
C PRO A 447 -7.37 8.73 28.86
N GLN A 448 -7.73 9.59 27.92
CA GLN A 448 -8.18 10.95 28.20
C GLN A 448 -9.71 10.96 28.20
N VAL A 449 -10.29 11.46 29.29
CA VAL A 449 -11.73 11.62 29.40
C VAL A 449 -12.18 12.78 28.53
N THR A 450 -13.37 12.64 27.96
CA THR A 450 -14.07 13.72 27.28
C THR A 450 -14.56 14.76 28.30
N ALA A 451 -14.87 15.97 27.86
CA ALA A 451 -15.48 17.02 28.69
C ALA A 451 -16.83 16.59 29.32
N GLN A 452 -17.39 15.47 28.87
CA GLN A 452 -18.61 14.84 29.39
C GLN A 452 -18.32 13.74 30.43
N GLY A 453 -17.04 13.50 30.78
CA GLY A 453 -16.61 12.49 31.74
C GLY A 453 -16.61 11.06 31.21
N LEU A 454 -16.54 10.86 29.88
CA LEU A 454 -16.52 9.54 29.24
C LEU A 454 -15.14 9.21 28.69
N ASP A 455 -14.69 7.96 28.84
CA ASP A 455 -13.42 7.45 28.27
C ASP A 455 -13.45 7.28 26.74
N SER A 456 -14.63 7.37 26.13
CA SER A 456 -14.84 7.32 24.70
C SER A 456 -16.14 8.04 24.34
N ALA A 457 -16.22 8.61 23.14
CA ALA A 457 -17.43 9.23 22.64
C ALA A 457 -17.75 8.77 21.22
N GLU A 458 -19.05 8.70 20.92
CA GLU A 458 -19.53 8.33 19.60
C GLU A 458 -19.53 9.53 18.66
N MET A 459 -18.93 9.36 17.47
CA MET A 459 -19.05 10.33 16.39
C MET A 459 -18.97 9.61 15.04
N GLY A 460 -20.08 9.60 14.33
CA GLY A 460 -20.21 8.93 13.04
C GLY A 460 -20.83 7.54 13.13
N ARG A 461 -21.56 7.19 12.07
CA ARG A 461 -22.18 5.88 11.86
C ARG A 461 -22.09 5.55 10.38
N PHE A 462 -21.96 4.28 10.06
CA PHE A 462 -22.09 3.79 8.69
C PHE A 462 -22.80 2.45 8.68
N SER A 463 -23.42 2.10 7.57
CA SER A 463 -24.05 0.79 7.40
C SER A 463 -23.22 -0.09 6.46
N VAL A 464 -22.93 -1.31 6.90
CA VAL A 464 -22.46 -2.35 6.00
C VAL A 464 -23.68 -2.98 5.35
N LEU A 465 -23.76 -2.87 4.03
CA LEU A 465 -24.84 -3.44 3.26
C LEU A 465 -24.62 -4.94 3.04
N ALA A 466 -25.73 -5.67 2.97
CA ALA A 466 -25.70 -7.03 2.46
C ALA A 466 -25.32 -6.98 0.98
N TRP A 467 -24.38 -7.84 0.59
CA TRP A 467 -24.09 -8.05 -0.83
C TRP A 467 -25.40 -8.40 -1.58
N PRO A 468 -25.59 -7.92 -2.82
CA PRO A 468 -26.78 -8.23 -3.61
C PRO A 468 -26.96 -9.74 -3.74
N PHE A 469 -28.18 -10.24 -3.54
CA PHE A 469 -28.49 -11.65 -3.78
C PHE A 469 -28.78 -11.84 -5.26
N VAL A 470 -27.80 -12.34 -6.00
CA VAL A 470 -27.96 -12.71 -7.41
C VAL A 470 -28.29 -14.19 -7.45
N SER A 471 -29.37 -14.59 -8.10
CA SER A 471 -29.75 -16.01 -8.27
C SER A 471 -29.74 -16.45 -9.73
N GLU A 472 -29.63 -15.50 -10.65
CA GLU A 472 -29.61 -15.77 -12.08
C GLU A 472 -28.16 -15.81 -12.57
N ILE A 473 -27.81 -16.87 -13.28
CA ILE A 473 -26.52 -16.97 -13.95
C ILE A 473 -26.54 -16.01 -15.14
N PRO A 474 -25.50 -15.19 -15.36
CA PRO A 474 -25.41 -14.35 -16.55
C PRO A 474 -25.53 -15.20 -17.82
N ALA A 475 -26.07 -14.62 -18.90
CA ALA A 475 -26.14 -15.30 -20.19
C ALA A 475 -24.72 -15.49 -20.77
N VAL A 476 -24.12 -16.64 -20.49
CA VAL A 476 -22.77 -17.04 -20.92
C VAL A 476 -22.83 -18.36 -21.67
N ASP A 477 -21.93 -18.53 -22.64
CA ASP A 477 -21.95 -19.69 -23.54
C ASP A 477 -21.37 -20.96 -22.91
N ASN A 478 -20.44 -20.84 -21.94
CA ASN A 478 -19.80 -21.98 -21.29
C ASN A 478 -20.50 -22.35 -19.97
N LEU A 479 -21.74 -22.82 -20.09
CA LEU A 479 -22.47 -23.44 -18.98
C LEU A 479 -21.82 -24.80 -18.64
N VAL A 480 -21.67 -25.10 -17.35
CA VAL A 480 -21.19 -26.41 -16.86
C VAL A 480 -22.34 -27.44 -16.78
N ASP A 481 -23.56 -27.02 -17.15
CA ASP A 481 -24.91 -27.63 -17.08
C ASP A 481 -25.10 -29.10 -17.47
N SER A 482 -24.06 -29.84 -17.89
CA SER A 482 -24.16 -31.27 -18.20
C SER A 482 -23.59 -32.20 -17.12
N VAL A 483 -23.05 -31.66 -16.03
CA VAL A 483 -22.33 -32.44 -15.01
C VAL A 483 -22.73 -32.01 -13.60
N ASP A 484 -23.23 -32.95 -12.79
CA ASP A 484 -23.50 -32.73 -11.37
C ASP A 484 -22.17 -32.62 -10.62
N ASN A 485 -21.64 -31.39 -10.51
CA ASN A 485 -20.34 -31.09 -9.92
C ASN A 485 -20.50 -30.47 -8.54
N SER A 486 -19.78 -30.99 -7.55
CA SER A 486 -19.74 -30.44 -6.20
C SER A 486 -18.30 -30.34 -5.67
N PHE A 487 -18.05 -29.27 -4.93
CA PHE A 487 -16.81 -28.94 -4.26
C PHE A 487 -17.09 -28.85 -2.76
N GLY A 488 -16.53 -29.77 -1.97
CA GLY A 488 -16.62 -29.77 -0.51
C GLY A 488 -18.05 -29.72 0.06
N ASP A 489 -18.46 -28.59 0.64
CA ASP A 489 -19.69 -28.32 1.45
C ASP A 489 -20.89 -28.08 0.51
N ASP A 490 -20.91 -28.78 -0.63
CA ASP A 490 -21.87 -28.62 -1.72
C ASP A 490 -21.85 -27.23 -2.41
N ILE A 491 -20.64 -26.71 -2.70
CA ILE A 491 -20.48 -25.60 -3.66
C ILE A 491 -20.44 -26.16 -5.07
N THR A 492 -21.17 -25.56 -6.00
CA THR A 492 -21.24 -26.00 -7.40
C THR A 492 -20.66 -24.91 -8.31
N LEU A 493 -19.97 -25.31 -9.39
CA LEU A 493 -19.60 -24.40 -10.47
C LEU A 493 -20.69 -24.47 -11.55
N GLN A 494 -21.38 -23.36 -11.78
CA GLN A 494 -22.50 -23.28 -12.71
C GLN A 494 -22.05 -22.94 -14.12
N ALA A 495 -21.12 -22.00 -14.23
CA ALA A 495 -20.63 -21.51 -15.52
C ALA A 495 -19.23 -20.93 -15.39
N PHE A 496 -18.59 -20.66 -16.53
CA PHE A 496 -17.38 -19.84 -16.58
C PHE A 496 -17.30 -19.03 -17.87
N THR A 497 -16.42 -18.03 -17.90
CA THR A 497 -15.99 -17.36 -19.12
C THR A 497 -14.47 -17.35 -19.17
N ILE A 498 -13.95 -17.22 -20.38
CA ILE A 498 -12.53 -17.14 -20.66
C ILE A 498 -12.32 -16.11 -21.77
N SER A 499 -11.34 -15.23 -21.64
CA SER A 499 -11.15 -14.12 -22.58
C SER A 499 -10.70 -14.57 -23.96
N ASP A 500 -9.90 -15.63 -24.04
CA ASP A 500 -9.39 -16.20 -25.29
C ASP A 500 -9.13 -17.70 -25.13
N ASN A 501 -9.59 -18.51 -26.09
CA ASN A 501 -9.29 -19.95 -26.14
C ASN A 501 -7.98 -20.25 -26.89
N GLU A 502 -7.44 -19.26 -27.59
CA GLU A 502 -6.19 -19.34 -28.33
C GLU A 502 -5.18 -18.24 -27.94
N PRO A 503 -4.84 -18.06 -26.65
CA PRO A 503 -3.94 -16.97 -26.23
C PRO A 503 -2.50 -17.19 -26.72
N ALA A 504 -1.76 -16.09 -26.93
CA ALA A 504 -0.33 -16.16 -27.23
C ALA A 504 0.50 -16.28 -25.93
N ALA A 505 1.70 -16.86 -26.04
CA ALA A 505 2.65 -16.86 -24.92
C ALA A 505 2.93 -15.43 -24.44
N GLY A 506 2.97 -15.22 -23.12
CA GLY A 506 3.18 -13.91 -22.50
C GLY A 506 1.91 -13.05 -22.35
N GLU A 507 0.77 -13.44 -22.91
CA GLU A 507 -0.50 -12.73 -22.71
C GLU A 507 -1.13 -13.05 -21.34
N GLN A 508 -2.10 -12.21 -20.93
CA GLN A 508 -2.94 -12.46 -19.76
C GLN A 508 -4.25 -13.10 -20.20
N LEU A 509 -4.62 -14.18 -19.51
CA LEU A 509 -5.85 -14.90 -19.73
C LEU A 509 -6.81 -14.63 -18.57
N ALA A 510 -7.90 -13.91 -18.86
CA ALA A 510 -8.93 -13.61 -17.88
C ALA A 510 -9.96 -14.75 -17.82
N ILE A 511 -10.29 -15.19 -16.61
CA ILE A 511 -11.23 -16.28 -16.34
C ILE A 511 -12.23 -15.79 -15.29
N THR A 512 -13.52 -15.91 -15.58
CA THR A 512 -14.58 -15.67 -14.59
C THR A 512 -15.27 -16.98 -14.26
N LEU A 513 -15.39 -17.31 -12.98
CA LEU A 513 -16.06 -18.49 -12.46
C LEU A 513 -17.39 -18.08 -11.81
N TYR A 514 -18.46 -18.81 -12.10
CA TYR A 514 -19.78 -18.56 -11.50
C TYR A 514 -20.13 -19.69 -10.54
N TRP A 515 -19.94 -19.43 -9.25
CA TRP A 515 -20.18 -20.40 -8.19
C TRP A 515 -21.60 -20.29 -7.64
N GLN A 516 -22.18 -21.41 -7.22
CA GLN A 516 -23.44 -21.46 -6.48
C GLN A 516 -23.35 -22.44 -5.30
N PRO A 517 -23.46 -21.97 -4.05
CA PRO A 517 -23.48 -22.85 -2.89
C PRO A 517 -24.90 -23.41 -2.65
N LEU A 518 -25.01 -24.71 -2.35
CA LEU A 518 -26.28 -25.33 -1.98
C LEU A 518 -26.62 -25.13 -0.50
N ALA A 519 -25.59 -24.96 0.34
CA ALA A 519 -25.68 -24.61 1.76
C ALA A 519 -24.65 -23.51 2.09
N GLN A 520 -24.84 -22.81 3.21
CA GLN A 520 -23.84 -21.83 3.65
C GLN A 520 -22.54 -22.55 4.04
N PRO A 521 -21.39 -22.25 3.40
CA PRO A 521 -20.11 -22.90 3.71
C PRO A 521 -19.69 -22.66 5.16
N ALA A 522 -19.12 -23.67 5.82
CA ALA A 522 -18.77 -23.59 7.24
C ALA A 522 -17.49 -22.77 7.49
N ALA A 523 -16.62 -22.68 6.50
CA ALA A 523 -15.32 -22.00 6.56
C ALA A 523 -15.04 -21.20 5.29
N ASN A 524 -13.98 -20.37 5.36
CA ASN A 524 -13.48 -19.60 4.23
C ASN A 524 -12.48 -20.43 3.44
N TRP A 525 -12.76 -20.66 2.17
CA TRP A 525 -11.93 -21.41 1.25
C TRP A 525 -11.35 -20.49 0.19
N SER A 526 -10.17 -20.84 -0.31
CA SER A 526 -9.55 -20.15 -1.44
C SER A 526 -9.68 -21.00 -2.69
N VAL A 527 -9.85 -20.34 -3.83
CA VAL A 527 -9.86 -21.00 -5.14
C VAL A 527 -8.43 -21.04 -5.66
N PHE A 528 -8.10 -22.11 -6.36
CA PHE A 528 -6.97 -22.17 -7.27
C PHE A 528 -7.46 -22.32 -8.71
N VAL A 529 -6.74 -21.70 -9.63
CA VAL A 529 -6.89 -21.85 -11.08
C VAL A 529 -5.50 -22.18 -11.63
N HIS A 530 -5.36 -23.34 -12.25
CA HIS A 530 -4.07 -23.86 -12.73
C HIS A 530 -4.11 -24.13 -14.23
N LEU A 531 -3.12 -23.62 -14.95
CA LEU A 531 -2.81 -24.06 -16.30
C LEU A 531 -1.76 -25.17 -16.25
N VAL A 532 -2.06 -26.34 -16.81
CA VAL A 532 -1.17 -27.51 -16.84
C VAL A 532 -1.15 -28.14 -18.22
N GLN A 533 -0.13 -28.93 -18.52
CA GLN A 533 -0.11 -29.76 -19.73
C GLN A 533 -0.84 -31.10 -19.52
N SER A 534 -0.71 -31.68 -18.32
CA SER A 534 -1.47 -32.83 -17.83
C SER A 534 -1.89 -32.63 -16.38
N ALA A 535 -2.97 -33.29 -15.94
CA ALA A 535 -3.52 -33.18 -14.59
C ALA A 535 -2.51 -33.49 -13.45
N THR A 536 -1.47 -34.27 -13.75
CA THR A 536 -0.41 -34.68 -12.82
C THR A 536 0.76 -33.69 -12.75
N ASP A 537 0.80 -32.74 -13.67
CA ASP A 537 1.94 -31.84 -13.82
C ASP A 537 1.84 -30.68 -12.83
N GLN A 538 2.99 -30.03 -12.60
CA GLN A 538 3.00 -28.77 -11.88
C GLN A 538 2.34 -27.68 -12.75
N PRO A 539 1.64 -26.70 -12.14
CA PRO A 539 1.09 -25.56 -12.86
C PRO A 539 2.18 -24.77 -13.60
N LEU A 540 1.95 -24.51 -14.89
CA LEU A 540 2.78 -23.64 -15.74
C LEU A 540 2.41 -22.16 -15.54
N ALA A 541 1.14 -21.90 -15.25
CA ALA A 541 0.62 -20.64 -14.76
C ALA A 541 -0.45 -20.93 -13.70
N GLN A 542 -0.60 -20.04 -12.72
CA GLN A 542 -1.60 -20.21 -11.67
C GLN A 542 -2.09 -18.87 -11.12
N ALA A 543 -3.34 -18.87 -10.65
CA ALA A 543 -3.94 -17.80 -9.87
C ALA A 543 -4.65 -18.43 -8.67
N ASN A 544 -4.37 -17.91 -7.49
CA ASN A 544 -4.92 -18.40 -6.23
C ASN A 544 -5.43 -17.22 -5.42
N GLY A 545 -6.56 -17.39 -4.74
CA GLY A 545 -7.04 -16.35 -3.83
C GLY A 545 -8.38 -16.64 -3.21
N THR A 546 -8.69 -15.88 -2.17
CA THR A 546 -10.05 -15.78 -1.64
C THR A 546 -10.96 -15.22 -2.73
N PRO A 547 -12.18 -15.78 -2.93
CA PRO A 547 -13.06 -15.36 -4.00
C PRO A 547 -13.35 -13.85 -4.04
N VAL A 548 -13.58 -13.35 -5.26
CA VAL A 548 -13.90 -11.97 -5.59
C VAL A 548 -12.80 -11.03 -5.09
N ASN A 549 -11.54 -11.39 -5.36
CA ASN A 549 -10.35 -10.65 -4.91
C ASN A 549 -10.34 -10.39 -3.39
N GLY A 550 -10.82 -11.36 -2.61
CA GLY A 550 -10.93 -11.27 -1.16
C GLY A 550 -12.18 -10.58 -0.64
N LEU A 551 -13.05 -10.03 -1.49
CA LEU A 551 -14.25 -9.31 -1.06
C LEU A 551 -15.41 -10.24 -0.66
N ARG A 552 -15.40 -11.51 -1.10
CA ARG A 552 -16.48 -12.47 -0.83
C ARG A 552 -15.95 -13.82 -0.33
N PRO A 553 -15.47 -13.93 0.91
CA PRO A 553 -15.11 -15.22 1.49
C PRO A 553 -16.29 -16.20 1.50
N THR A 554 -16.03 -17.48 1.25
CA THR A 554 -17.08 -18.51 1.06
C THR A 554 -18.03 -18.64 2.25
N LYS A 555 -17.58 -18.42 3.49
CA LYS A 555 -18.45 -18.46 4.69
C LYS A 555 -19.59 -17.44 4.64
N GLY A 556 -19.40 -16.35 3.90
CA GLY A 556 -20.41 -15.30 3.70
C GLY A 556 -21.39 -15.58 2.56
N TRP A 557 -21.23 -16.69 1.82
CA TRP A 557 -22.09 -17.00 0.69
C TRP A 557 -23.43 -17.56 1.16
N ARG A 558 -24.52 -17.13 0.53
CA ARG A 558 -25.88 -17.58 0.86
C ARG A 558 -26.29 -18.72 -0.06
N PRO A 559 -27.07 -19.71 0.43
CA PRO A 559 -27.60 -20.77 -0.41
C PRO A 559 -28.29 -20.22 -1.67
N GLN A 560 -28.02 -20.85 -2.82
CA GLN A 560 -28.57 -20.51 -4.15
C GLN A 560 -28.08 -19.19 -4.75
N GLU A 561 -27.18 -18.46 -4.08
CA GLU A 561 -26.58 -17.24 -4.62
C GLU A 561 -25.53 -17.55 -5.70
N ILE A 562 -25.54 -16.81 -6.81
CA ILE A 562 -24.52 -16.83 -7.84
C ILE A 562 -23.41 -15.85 -7.47
N ILE A 563 -22.17 -16.35 -7.39
CA ILE A 563 -20.96 -15.57 -7.11
C ILE A 563 -20.13 -15.50 -8.38
N SER A 564 -19.91 -14.28 -8.90
CA SER A 564 -19.01 -14.01 -10.03
C SER A 564 -17.60 -13.75 -9.51
N ASP A 565 -16.66 -14.61 -9.88
CA ASP A 565 -15.32 -14.65 -9.30
C ASP A 565 -14.25 -14.62 -10.40
N GLU A 566 -13.42 -13.57 -10.42
CA GLU A 566 -12.52 -13.27 -11.54
C GLU A 566 -11.05 -13.57 -11.19
N TYR A 567 -10.36 -14.21 -12.14
CA TYR A 567 -8.95 -14.59 -12.05
C TYR A 567 -8.20 -14.18 -13.31
N GLN A 568 -6.93 -13.81 -13.14
CA GLN A 568 -6.01 -13.48 -14.23
C GLN A 568 -4.84 -14.46 -14.21
N LEU A 569 -4.65 -15.21 -15.29
CA LEU A 569 -3.48 -16.06 -15.48
C LEU A 569 -2.49 -15.37 -16.40
N GLN A 570 -1.33 -14.99 -15.86
CA GLN A 570 -0.20 -14.54 -16.67
C GLN A 570 0.48 -15.75 -17.31
N LEU A 571 0.39 -15.87 -18.64
CA LEU A 571 1.04 -16.96 -19.37
C LEU A 571 2.55 -16.70 -19.46
N PRO A 572 3.41 -17.72 -19.27
CA PRO A 572 4.84 -17.60 -19.53
C PRO A 572 5.11 -17.20 -20.98
N ALA A 573 6.06 -16.29 -21.20
CA ALA A 573 6.43 -15.84 -22.55
C ALA A 573 7.17 -16.91 -23.36
N ASP A 574 7.71 -17.93 -22.70
CA ASP A 574 8.39 -19.09 -23.27
C ASP A 574 7.49 -20.33 -23.36
N LEU A 575 6.19 -20.18 -23.09
CA LEU A 575 5.22 -21.27 -23.19
C LEU A 575 5.18 -21.78 -24.64
N ALA A 576 5.48 -23.05 -24.83
CA ALA A 576 5.48 -23.66 -26.15
C ALA A 576 4.06 -23.66 -26.75
N ALA A 577 3.96 -23.51 -28.07
CA ALA A 577 2.69 -23.68 -28.75
C ALA A 577 2.16 -25.11 -28.54
N GLY A 578 0.88 -25.25 -28.20
CA GLY A 578 0.27 -26.55 -27.93
C GLY A 578 -0.98 -26.50 -27.07
N SER A 579 -1.47 -27.70 -26.73
CA SER A 579 -2.69 -27.89 -25.97
C SER A 579 -2.42 -27.88 -24.47
N TYR A 580 -3.18 -27.09 -23.72
CA TYR A 580 -3.07 -26.97 -22.26
C TYR A 580 -4.45 -27.07 -21.60
N GLN A 581 -4.48 -27.59 -20.38
CA GLN A 581 -5.68 -27.81 -19.58
C GLN A 581 -5.75 -26.79 -18.45
N ILE A 582 -6.96 -26.28 -18.18
CA ILE A 582 -7.23 -25.40 -17.04
C ILE A 582 -7.99 -26.20 -15.98
N TYR A 583 -7.44 -26.30 -14.77
CA TYR A 583 -8.08 -26.93 -13.63
C TYR A 583 -8.46 -25.89 -12.57
N VAL A 584 -9.58 -26.13 -11.90
CA VAL A 584 -10.04 -25.30 -10.78
C VAL A 584 -10.41 -26.17 -9.57
N GLY A 585 -10.31 -25.58 -8.39
CA GLY A 585 -10.77 -26.21 -7.15
C GLY A 585 -10.57 -25.30 -5.94
N PHE A 586 -11.02 -25.80 -4.79
CA PHE A 586 -10.88 -25.10 -3.52
C PHE A 586 -9.76 -25.73 -2.68
N PHE A 587 -9.11 -24.90 -1.87
CA PHE A 587 -8.14 -25.33 -0.88
C PHE A 587 -8.21 -24.50 0.40
N ASP A 588 -7.73 -25.09 1.48
CA ASP A 588 -7.57 -24.45 2.77
C ASP A 588 -6.21 -23.72 2.82
N THR A 589 -6.21 -22.42 3.13
CA THR A 589 -4.99 -21.61 3.08
C THR A 589 -4.01 -21.87 4.23
N GLU A 590 -4.45 -22.51 5.31
CA GLU A 590 -3.59 -22.81 6.46
C GLU A 590 -2.88 -24.15 6.29
N THR A 591 -3.61 -25.15 5.77
CA THR A 591 -3.14 -26.53 5.63
C THR A 591 -2.72 -26.89 4.20
N PHE A 592 -3.09 -26.06 3.22
CA PHE A 592 -2.96 -26.32 1.78
C PHE A 592 -3.68 -27.57 1.29
N ALA A 593 -4.57 -28.15 2.12
CA ALA A 593 -5.39 -29.28 1.73
C ALA A 593 -6.45 -28.85 0.71
N ARG A 594 -6.63 -29.62 -0.36
CA ARG A 594 -7.71 -29.39 -1.33
C ARG A 594 -9.03 -29.95 -0.82
N TYR A 595 -10.12 -29.28 -1.15
CA TYR A 595 -11.46 -29.76 -0.85
C TYR A 595 -11.92 -30.73 -1.93
N PRO A 596 -12.54 -31.87 -1.56
CA PRO A 596 -12.95 -32.89 -2.52
C PRO A 596 -13.81 -32.34 -3.64
N VAL A 597 -13.57 -32.83 -4.86
CA VAL A 597 -14.38 -32.53 -6.04
C VAL A 597 -15.07 -33.80 -6.48
N VAL A 598 -16.39 -33.75 -6.65
CA VAL A 598 -17.21 -34.87 -7.13
C VAL A 598 -17.94 -34.43 -8.38
N VAL A 599 -17.99 -35.32 -9.37
CA VAL A 599 -18.65 -35.11 -10.66
C VAL A 599 -19.48 -36.35 -10.96
N ASP A 600 -20.80 -36.19 -11.12
CA ASP A 600 -21.77 -37.28 -11.32
C ASP A 600 -21.63 -38.41 -10.27
N GLY A 601 -21.38 -38.02 -9.02
CA GLY A 601 -21.13 -38.95 -7.91
C GLY A 601 -19.75 -39.62 -7.90
N ILE A 602 -18.86 -39.25 -8.81
CA ILE A 602 -17.49 -39.78 -8.92
C ILE A 602 -16.48 -38.75 -8.42
N ALA A 603 -15.72 -39.11 -7.39
CA ALA A 603 -14.61 -38.29 -6.90
C ALA A 603 -13.55 -38.06 -7.99
N GLN A 604 -13.18 -36.80 -8.21
CA GLN A 604 -12.21 -36.39 -9.21
C GLN A 604 -10.79 -36.54 -8.67
N PRO A 605 -9.83 -36.94 -9.52
CA PRO A 605 -8.44 -37.06 -9.13
C PRO A 605 -7.87 -35.70 -8.75
N PHE A 606 -7.03 -35.67 -7.71
CA PHE A 606 -6.37 -34.45 -7.20
C PHE A 606 -7.32 -33.35 -6.73
N ASP A 607 -8.59 -33.68 -6.46
CA ASP A 607 -9.59 -32.76 -5.92
C ASP A 607 -9.69 -31.46 -6.75
N GLN A 608 -9.79 -31.62 -8.08
CA GLN A 608 -9.86 -30.53 -9.04
C GLN A 608 -10.82 -30.89 -10.19
N LEU A 609 -11.46 -29.88 -10.75
CA LEU A 609 -12.32 -29.99 -11.92
C LEU A 609 -11.56 -29.49 -13.16
N LEU A 610 -11.59 -30.26 -14.25
CA LEU A 610 -11.13 -29.78 -15.56
C LEU A 610 -12.15 -28.76 -16.07
N LEU A 611 -11.76 -27.48 -16.14
CA LEU A 611 -12.62 -26.40 -16.60
C LEU A 611 -12.74 -26.39 -18.13
N THR A 612 -11.60 -26.36 -18.82
CA THR A 612 -11.52 -26.36 -20.29
C THR A 612 -10.12 -26.71 -20.77
N THR A 613 -9.96 -26.86 -22.09
CA THR A 613 -8.66 -26.98 -22.78
C THR A 613 -8.48 -25.79 -23.71
N ILE A 614 -7.33 -25.13 -23.67
CA ILE A 614 -6.94 -24.03 -24.55
C ILE A 614 -5.81 -24.45 -25.49
N GLN A 615 -5.65 -23.71 -26.60
CA GLN A 615 -4.51 -23.87 -27.50
C GLN A 615 -3.60 -22.64 -27.44
N VAL A 616 -2.37 -22.79 -26.99
CA VAL A 616 -1.40 -21.69 -27.02
C VAL A 616 -0.76 -21.64 -28.40
N ARG A 617 -0.72 -20.45 -29.01
CA ARG A 617 -0.22 -20.22 -30.38
C ARG A 617 1.22 -19.76 -30.46
#